data_AF-A0A961JT45-F1
#
_entry.id   AF-A0A961JT45-F1
#
_cell.length_a   1.000
_cell.length_b   1.000
_cell.length_c   1.000
_cell.angle_alpha   90.00
_cell.angle_beta   90.00
_cell.angle_gamma   90.00
#
_symmetry.space_group_name_H-M   'P 1'
#
loop_
_entity.id
_entity.type
_entity.pdbx_description
1 polymer ?
#
loop_
_entity_poly.entity_id
_entity_poly.type
_entity_poly.pdbx_seq_one_letter_code
_entity_poly.pdbx_strand_id
1 'polypeptide(L)' 'IDTIGYGGAGEVHLAGRGTAGSFARIYLNNDPQATVGILESGAWEAALDGVAPGIYTLRVDQVDGTGKVTSRFET' A
#
# COMPACT_ATOMS: atom_id res chain seq x y z
N ILE A 1 0.08 7.25 -4.65
CA ILE A 1 -0.62 6.08 -5.22
C ILE A 1 -0.93 6.38 -6.67
N ASP A 2 -0.83 5.38 -7.54
CA ASP A 2 -1.20 5.54 -8.95
C ASP A 2 -2.53 4.82 -9.26
N THR A 3 -2.83 3.68 -8.62
CA THR A 3 -4.07 2.93 -8.88
C THR A 3 -4.59 2.20 -7.64
N ILE A 4 -5.93 2.15 -7.53
CA ILE A 4 -6.69 1.33 -6.59
C ILE A 4 -7.73 0.56 -7.41
N GLY A 5 -7.64 -0.77 -7.42
CA GLY A 5 -8.57 -1.66 -8.11
C GLY A 5 -9.32 -2.55 -7.11
N TYR A 6 -10.59 -2.85 -7.40
CA TYR A 6 -11.44 -3.71 -6.59
C TYR A 6 -11.90 -4.91 -7.43
N GLY A 7 -11.62 -6.13 -6.96
CA GLY A 7 -12.08 -7.38 -7.55
C GLY A 7 -13.47 -7.78 -7.03
N GLY A 8 -14.16 -8.64 -7.78
CA GLY A 8 -15.54 -9.06 -7.49
C GLY A 8 -15.73 -9.86 -6.20
N ALA A 9 -14.64 -10.32 -5.57
CA ALA A 9 -14.64 -11.10 -4.33
C ALA A 9 -14.12 -10.33 -3.10
N GLY A 10 -13.95 -9.01 -3.18
CA GLY A 10 -13.37 -8.20 -2.10
C GLY A 10 -11.84 -8.14 -2.11
N GLU A 11 -11.23 -8.46 -3.26
CA GLU A 11 -9.80 -8.28 -3.49
C GLU A 11 -9.51 -6.80 -3.76
N VAL A 12 -8.50 -6.23 -3.10
CA VAL A 12 -8.07 -4.85 -3.36
C VAL A 12 -6.65 -4.87 -3.91
N HIS A 13 -6.50 -4.40 -5.14
CA HIS A 13 -5.21 -4.23 -5.78
C HIS A 13 -4.75 -2.79 -5.65
N LEU A 14 -3.54 -2.59 -5.17
CA LEU A 14 -2.91 -1.30 -4.97
C LEU A 14 -1.62 -1.27 -5.76
N ALA A 15 -1.42 -0.19 -6.50
CA ALA A 15 -0.16 0.05 -7.19
C ALA A 15 0.27 1.50 -7.06
N GLY A 16 1.59 1.70 -7.08
CA GLY A 16 2.15 3.03 -7.07
C GLY A 16 3.64 3.06 -7.29
N ARG A 17 4.20 4.23 -7.02
CA ARG A 17 5.64 4.48 -7.06
C ARG A 17 6.17 4.94 -5.72
N GLY A 18 7.46 4.72 -5.50
CA GLY A 18 8.21 5.18 -4.34
C GLY A 18 9.72 5.11 -4.57
N THR A 19 10.48 5.27 -3.50
CA THR A 19 11.95 5.17 -3.52
C THR A 19 12.40 3.72 -3.58
N ALA A 20 13.22 3.37 -4.57
CA ALA A 20 13.85 2.06 -4.69
C ALA A 20 14.58 1.65 -3.40
N GLY A 21 14.48 0.36 -3.05
CA GLY A 21 15.08 -0.18 -1.82
C GLY A 21 14.36 0.21 -0.52
N SER A 22 13.29 1.01 -0.61
CA SER A 22 12.34 1.25 0.49
C SER A 22 11.16 0.28 0.41
N PHE A 23 10.21 0.41 1.33
CA PHE A 23 9.00 -0.40 1.35
C PHE A 23 7.75 0.48 1.36
N ALA A 24 6.66 0.00 0.77
CA ALA A 24 5.33 0.56 0.92
C ALA A 24 4.56 -0.25 1.97
N ARG A 25 4.15 0.40 3.05
CA ARG A 25 3.31 -0.19 4.11
C ARG A 25 1.90 0.33 4.01
N ILE A 26 0.95 -0.57 3.84
CA ILE A 26 -0.44 -0.30 3.51
C ILE A 26 -1.31 -0.53 4.73
N TYR A 27 -2.26 0.39 4.96
CA TYR A 27 -3.21 0.32 6.05
C TYR A 27 -4.63 0.60 5.57
N LEU A 28 -5.60 -0.05 6.21
CA LEU A 28 -7.01 0.29 6.14
C LEU A 28 -7.47 0.71 7.54
N ASN A 29 -8.02 1.91 7.68
CA ASN A 29 -8.44 2.47 8.98
C ASN A 29 -7.33 2.41 10.06
N ASN A 30 -6.10 2.73 9.67
CA ASN A 30 -4.88 2.60 10.49
C ASN A 30 -4.42 1.18 10.85
N ASP A 31 -5.16 0.15 10.43
CA ASP A 31 -4.76 -1.26 10.63
C ASP A 31 -3.83 -1.73 9.49
N PRO A 32 -2.60 -2.19 9.78
CA PRO A 32 -1.65 -2.58 8.74
C PRO A 32 -2.08 -3.87 8.04
N GLN A 33 -2.29 -3.79 6.73
CA GLN A 33 -2.73 -4.93 5.92
C GLN A 33 -1.56 -5.62 5.22
N ALA A 34 -0.60 -4.85 4.70
CA ALA A 34 0.53 -5.40 3.95
C ALA A 34 1.76 -4.50 4.02
N THR A 35 2.93 -5.08 3.79
CA THR A 35 4.18 -4.35 3.50
C THR A 35 4.85 -5.01 2.30
N VAL A 36 5.11 -4.22 1.26
CA VAL A 36 5.74 -4.69 0.03
C VAL A 36 7.01 -3.89 -0.26
N GLY A 37 8.02 -4.55 -0.83
CA GLY A 37 9.23 -3.88 -1.28
C GLY A 37 8.96 -3.01 -2.51
N ILE A 38 9.61 -1.85 -2.58
CA ILE A 38 9.62 -1.02 -3.78
C ILE A 38 10.78 -1.48 -4.65
N LEU A 39 10.46 -1.89 -5.88
CA LEU A 39 11.43 -2.37 -6.85
C LEU A 39 12.44 -1.28 -7.23
N GLU A 40 13.56 -1.68 -7.84
CA GLU A 40 14.56 -0.74 -8.38
C GLU A 40 13.99 0.25 -9.41
N SER A 41 12.92 -0.14 -10.11
CA SER A 41 12.17 0.75 -11.01
C SER A 41 11.36 1.84 -10.28
N GLY A 42 11.29 1.78 -8.95
CA GLY A 42 10.43 2.60 -8.12
C GLY A 42 8.98 2.10 -8.06
N ALA A 43 8.61 1.05 -8.79
CA ALA A 43 7.26 0.51 -8.79
C ALA A 43 7.02 -0.43 -7.59
N TRP A 44 5.78 -0.46 -7.12
CA TRP A 44 5.31 -1.44 -6.15
C TRP A 44 3.86 -1.81 -6.42
N GLU A 45 3.50 -3.03 -6.07
CA GLU A 45 2.16 -3.59 -6.18
C GLU A 45 1.84 -4.40 -4.92
N ALA A 46 0.58 -4.38 -4.50
CA ALA A 46 0.07 -5.17 -3.40
C ALA A 46 -1.36 -5.64 -3.70
N ALA A 47 -1.68 -6.86 -3.28
CA ALA A 47 -3.04 -7.37 -3.23
C ALA A 47 -3.42 -7.57 -1.76
N LEU A 48 -4.62 -7.12 -1.40
CA LEU A 48 -5.22 -7.36 -0.09
C LEU A 48 -6.40 -8.31 -0.27
N ASP A 49 -6.36 -9.44 0.43
CA ASP A 49 -7.42 -10.44 0.44
C ASP A 49 -8.34 -10.24 1.64
N GLY A 50 -9.60 -10.67 1.49
CA GLY A 50 -10.56 -10.68 2.60
C GLY A 50 -10.99 -9.30 3.09
N VAL A 51 -10.83 -8.25 2.26
CA VAL A 51 -11.32 -6.91 2.59
C VAL A 51 -12.84 -6.92 2.48
N ALA A 52 -13.50 -6.81 3.63
CA ALA A 52 -14.95 -6.74 3.67
C ALA A 52 -15.46 -5.51 2.89
N PRO A 53 -16.66 -5.57 2.29
CA PRO A 53 -17.26 -4.39 1.68
C PRO A 53 -17.48 -3.28 2.72
N GLY A 54 -17.04 -2.06 2.43
CA GLY A 54 -17.16 -0.94 3.35
C GLY A 54 -16.42 0.31 2.88
N ILE A 55 -16.57 1.40 3.65
CA ILE A 55 -15.79 2.63 3.47
C ILE A 55 -14.57 2.55 4.38
N TYR A 56 -13.39 2.79 3.81
CA TYR A 56 -12.11 2.72 4.51
C TYR A 56 -11.28 3.97 4.23
N THR A 57 -10.55 4.44 5.24
CA THR A 57 -9.39 5.31 5.05
C THR A 57 -8.21 4.44 4.64
N LEU A 58 -7.78 4.59 3.39
CA LEU A 58 -6.56 3.96 2.90
C LEU A 58 -5.37 4.85 3.25
N ARG A 59 -4.35 4.27 3.87
CA ARG A 59 -3.06 4.93 4.09
C ARG A 59 -1.94 4.09 3.52
N VAL A 60 -0.97 4.74 2.87
CA VAL A 60 0.28 4.12 2.46
C VAL A 60 1.45 4.94 2.97
N ASP A 61 2.29 4.31 3.77
CA ASP A 61 3.55 4.86 4.25
C ASP A 61 4.71 4.29 3.42
N GLN A 62 5.55 5.16 2.86
CA GLN A 62 6.88 4.73 2.42
C GLN A 62 7.78 4.66 3.65
N VAL A 63 8.38 3.50 3.88
CA VAL A 63 9.32 3.28 4.99
C VAL A 63 10.69 2.88 4.48
N ASP A 64 11.75 3.46 5.06
CA ASP A 64 13.13 3.09 4.73
C ASP A 64 13.54 1.77 5.40
N GLY A 65 14.78 1.31 5.14
CA GLY A 65 15.33 0.08 5.72
C GLY A 65 15.47 0.09 7.25
N THR A 66 15.31 1.23 7.91
CA THR A 66 15.27 1.36 9.37
C THR A 66 13.85 1.31 9.93
N GLY A 67 12.84 1.29 9.07
CA GLY A 67 11.42 1.35 9.42
C GLY A 67 10.88 2.76 9.64
N LYS A 68 11.69 3.80 9.37
CA LYS A 68 11.24 5.20 9.47
C LYS A 68 10.36 5.54 8.28
N VAL A 69 9.23 6.19 8.55
CA VAL A 69 8.35 6.73 7.51
C VAL A 69 9.02 7.94 6.84
N THR A 70 9.21 7.87 5.53
CA THR A 70 9.81 8.95 4.73
C THR A 70 8.78 9.71 3.89
N SER A 71 7.63 9.10 3.63
CA SER A 71 6.51 9.72 2.90
C SER A 71 5.20 9.06 3.30
N ARG A 72 4.07 9.77 3.16
CA ARG A 72 2.72 9.29 3.48
C ARG A 72 1.71 9.75 2.44
N PHE A 73 0.80 8.86 2.10
CA PHE A 73 -0.41 9.13 1.33
C PHE A 73 -1.63 8.62 2.12
N GLU A 74 -2.73 9.37 2.12
CA GLU A 74 -3.97 9.04 2.84
C GLU A 74 -5.20 9.64 2.11
N THR A 75 -6.35 8.97 2.18
CA THR A 75 -7.63 9.39 1.57
C THR A 75 -8.79 9.32 2.54
#